data_AF-A0A376HBF2-F1
#
_entry.id   AF-A0A376HBF2-F1
#
_cell.length_a   1.000
_cell.length_b   1.000
_cell.length_c   1.000
_cell.angle_alpha   90.00
_cell.angle_beta   90.00
_cell.angle_gamma   90.00
#
_symmetry.space_group_name_H-M   'P 1'
#
loop_
_entity.id
_entity.type
_entity.pdbx_description
1 polymer ?
#
loop_
_entity_poly.entity_id
_entity_poly.type
_entity_poly.pdbx_seq_one_letter_code
_entity_poly.pdbx_strand_id
1 'polypeptide(L)'
;MNLDVPFSQIMSTFVPPETPDVGSSVNFASSVEDLVTQTLEFTIEEVNADRNVSNNAKNRQIVLNLYEKGIFDIKDAINQVADRLNISKHTVYLYIRQFKSGDFQGQDK
;
A
#
# COMPACT_ATOMS: atom_id res chain seq x y z
N MET A 1 -53.45 -18.18 16.80
CA MET A 1 -52.22 -18.15 15.99
C MET A 1 -51.79 -19.58 15.79
N ASN A 2 -51.75 -20.02 14.53
CA ASN A 2 -51.30 -21.36 14.18
C ASN A 2 -49.76 -21.31 14.12
N LEU A 3 -49.09 -22.22 14.85
CA LEU A 3 -47.64 -22.28 15.01
C LEU A 3 -47.06 -23.47 14.21
N ASP A 4 -47.59 -23.75 13.02
CA ASP A 4 -47.17 -24.86 12.17
C ASP A 4 -45.89 -24.55 11.37
N VAL A 5 -44.85 -24.06 12.04
CA VAL A 5 -43.51 -23.98 11.44
C VAL A 5 -42.66 -25.16 11.90
N PRO A 6 -42.14 -25.99 10.99
CA PRO A 6 -41.30 -27.11 11.35
C PRO A 6 -40.03 -26.61 12.05
N PHE A 7 -39.61 -27.34 13.10
CA PHE A 7 -38.44 -26.99 13.92
C PHE A 7 -37.16 -26.77 13.10
N SER A 8 -37.04 -27.43 11.93
CA SER A 8 -35.95 -27.23 10.98
C SER A 8 -35.81 -25.79 10.48
N GLN A 9 -36.92 -25.06 10.32
CA GLN A 9 -36.94 -23.66 9.87
C GLN A 9 -36.49 -22.69 10.97
N ILE A 10 -36.73 -23.07 12.23
CA ILE A 10 -36.24 -22.32 13.38
C ILE A 10 -34.71 -22.50 13.47
N MET A 11 -34.20 -23.72 13.29
CA MET A 11 -32.77 -24.00 13.28
C MET A 11 -32.02 -23.27 12.15
N SER A 12 -32.59 -23.15 10.95
CA SER A 12 -31.95 -22.40 9.85
C SER A 12 -31.79 -20.90 10.13
N THR A 13 -32.52 -20.35 11.10
CA THR A 13 -32.39 -18.93 11.48
C THR A 13 -31.18 -18.68 12.39
N PHE A 14 -30.66 -19.73 13.04
CA PHE A 14 -29.46 -19.67 13.89
C PHE A 14 -28.18 -20.13 13.18
N VAL A 15 -28.31 -20.73 12.00
CA VAL A 15 -27.16 -21.03 11.15
C VAL A 15 -26.77 -19.74 10.44
N PRO A 16 -25.55 -19.20 10.67
CA PRO A 16 -25.07 -18.07 9.90
C PRO A 16 -25.16 -18.42 8.42
N PRO A 17 -25.64 -17.52 7.54
CA PRO A 17 -25.51 -17.76 6.12
C PRO A 17 -24.03 -18.02 5.83
N GLU A 18 -23.75 -19.09 5.08
CA GLU A 18 -22.41 -19.35 4.52
C GLU A 18 -22.04 -18.08 3.74
N THR A 19 -21.31 -17.18 4.39
CA THR A 19 -20.68 -16.07 3.69
C THR A 19 -19.75 -16.75 2.71
N PRO A 20 -19.90 -16.54 1.39
CA PRO A 20 -18.87 -17.00 0.49
C PRO A 20 -17.56 -16.45 1.05
N ASP A 21 -16.62 -17.35 1.29
CA ASP A 21 -15.25 -17.00 1.61
C ASP A 21 -14.76 -16.18 0.42
N VAL A 22 -15.03 -14.88 0.47
CA VAL A 22 -14.28 -13.89 -0.29
C VAL A 22 -12.94 -13.92 0.42
N GLY A 23 -12.17 -14.98 0.14
CA GLY A 23 -10.81 -15.10 0.55
C GLY A 23 -10.18 -13.83 0.04
N SER A 24 -9.96 -12.87 0.95
CA SER A 24 -9.04 -11.79 0.69
C SER A 24 -7.77 -12.52 0.31
N SER A 25 -7.45 -12.57 -0.97
CA SER A 25 -6.23 -13.19 -1.46
C SER A 25 -5.12 -12.29 -0.99
N VAL A 26 -4.78 -12.40 0.30
CA VAL A 26 -3.75 -11.60 0.93
C VAL A 26 -2.47 -12.07 0.26
N ASN A 27 -1.93 -11.21 -0.61
CA ASN A 27 -0.71 -11.50 -1.33
C ASN A 27 0.47 -11.24 -0.38
N PHE A 28 0.82 -12.25 0.40
CA PHE A 28 1.99 -12.21 1.27
C PHE A 28 3.25 -12.30 0.43
N ALA A 29 4.15 -11.34 0.64
CA ALA A 29 5.47 -11.41 0.03
C ALA A 29 6.20 -12.69 0.48
N SER A 30 6.82 -13.36 -0.49
CA SER A 30 7.56 -14.61 -0.30
C SER A 30 8.99 -14.38 0.21
N SER A 31 9.50 -13.14 0.11
CA SER A 31 10.81 -12.73 0.59
C SER A 31 10.85 -11.23 0.92
N VAL A 32 11.95 -10.78 1.53
CA VAL A 32 12.19 -9.35 1.81
C VAL A 32 12.31 -8.54 0.51
N GLU A 33 12.97 -9.10 -0.51
CA GLU A 33 13.10 -8.47 -1.83
C GLU A 33 11.74 -8.31 -2.52
N ASP A 34 10.93 -9.36 -2.42
CA ASP A 34 9.56 -9.39 -2.95
C ASP A 34 8.67 -8.38 -2.22
N LEU A 35 8.84 -8.23 -0.91
CA LEU A 35 8.12 -7.22 -0.11
C LEU A 35 8.44 -5.80 -0.58
N VAL A 36 9.72 -5.48 -0.78
CA VAL A 36 10.14 -4.15 -1.27
C VAL A 36 9.56 -3.91 -2.66
N THR A 37 9.71 -4.89 -3.57
CA THR A 37 9.25 -4.79 -4.96
C THR A 37 7.74 -4.60 -5.02
N GLN A 38 6.96 -5.45 -4.35
CA GLN A 38 5.51 -5.38 -4.35
C GLN A 38 4.99 -4.08 -3.74
N THR A 39 5.58 -3.62 -2.63
CA THR A 39 5.17 -2.36 -2.00
C THR A 39 5.50 -1.16 -2.88
N LEU A 40 6.65 -1.19 -3.58
CA LEU A 40 7.05 -0.18 -4.54
C LEU A 40 6.09 -0.10 -5.72
N GLU A 41 5.78 -1.22 -6.38
CA GLU A 41 4.83 -1.25 -7.50
C GLU A 41 3.44 -0.75 -7.08
N PHE A 42 2.92 -1.25 -5.96
CA PHE A 42 1.61 -0.81 -5.44
C PHE A 42 1.59 0.69 -5.17
N THR A 43 2.67 1.23 -4.58
CA THR A 43 2.77 2.67 -4.29
C THR A 43 2.87 3.50 -5.56
N ILE A 44 3.57 3.00 -6.59
CA ILE A 44 3.63 3.66 -7.92
C ILE A 44 2.24 3.72 -8.54
N GLU A 45 1.49 2.63 -8.51
CA GLU A 45 0.12 2.58 -9.04
C GLU A 45 -0.82 3.53 -8.30
N GLU A 46 -0.78 3.51 -6.97
CA GLU A 46 -1.57 4.38 -6.10
C GLU A 46 -1.33 5.86 -6.39
N VAL A 47 -0.05 6.28 -6.44
CA VAL A 47 0.32 7.67 -6.74
C VAL A 47 0.03 8.05 -8.20
N ASN A 48 0.14 7.12 -9.14
CA ASN A 48 -0.19 7.39 -10.53
C ASN A 48 -1.68 7.58 -10.78
N ALA A 49 -2.52 6.88 -9.99
CA ALA A 49 -3.97 6.99 -10.05
C ALA A 49 -4.49 8.29 -9.39
N ASP A 50 -3.75 8.87 -8.44
CA ASP A 50 -4.12 10.13 -7.79
C ASP A 50 -3.89 11.33 -8.71
N ARG A 51 -5.00 11.97 -9.14
CA ARG A 51 -4.99 13.16 -9.99
C ARG A 51 -4.59 14.44 -9.26
N ASN A 52 -4.56 14.42 -7.93
CA ASN A 52 -4.14 15.56 -7.13
C ASN A 52 -2.61 15.69 -7.06
N VAL A 53 -1.88 14.62 -7.39
CA VAL A 53 -0.42 14.63 -7.44
C VAL A 53 0.04 15.02 -8.84
N SER A 54 0.69 16.18 -8.93
CA SER A 54 1.31 16.66 -10.16
C SER A 54 2.39 15.70 -10.66
N ASN A 55 2.55 15.56 -11.99
CA ASN A 55 3.48 14.58 -12.58
C ASN A 55 4.94 14.77 -12.13
N ASN A 56 5.35 16.01 -11.86
CA ASN A 56 6.69 16.33 -11.35
C ASN A 56 6.85 16.01 -9.85
N ALA A 57 5.76 15.94 -9.09
CA ALA A 57 5.76 15.56 -7.67
C ALA A 57 5.66 14.04 -7.43
N LYS A 58 5.24 13.25 -8.43
CA LYS A 58 5.00 11.80 -8.26
C LYS A 58 6.17 11.03 -7.65
N ASN A 59 7.39 11.23 -8.16
CA ASN A 59 8.57 10.54 -7.62
C ASN A 59 8.83 10.89 -6.15
N ARG A 60 8.59 12.16 -5.78
CA ARG A 60 8.71 12.59 -4.38
C ARG A 60 7.64 11.97 -3.52
N GLN A 61 6.39 11.94 -3.99
CA GLN A 61 5.26 11.31 -3.28
C GLN A 61 5.46 9.81 -3.08
N ILE A 62 5.95 9.09 -4.10
CA ILE A 62 6.25 7.65 -3.98
C ILE A 62 7.29 7.41 -2.89
N VAL A 63 8.39 8.17 -2.89
CA VAL A 63 9.43 8.04 -1.85
C VAL A 63 8.89 8.39 -0.46
N LEU A 64 7.95 9.34 -0.34
CA LEU A 64 7.29 9.64 0.93
C LEU A 64 6.47 8.46 1.43
N ASN A 65 5.57 7.94 0.59
CA ASN A 65 4.70 6.84 0.97
C ASN A 65 5.51 5.59 1.36
N LEU A 66 6.63 5.31 0.67
CA LEU A 66 7.53 4.21 1.02
C LEU A 66 8.29 4.46 2.33
N TYR A 67 8.66 5.72 2.60
CA TYR A 67 9.28 6.10 3.87
C TYR A 67 8.32 5.93 5.05
N GLU A 68 7.06 6.36 4.91
CA GLU A 68 6.02 6.17 5.93
C GLU A 68 5.70 4.69 6.18
N LYS A 69 5.80 3.85 5.14
CA LYS A 69 5.67 2.39 5.23
C LYS A 69 6.90 1.69 5.81
N GLY A 70 7.99 2.42 6.12
CA GLY A 70 9.22 1.85 6.68
C GLY A 70 10.06 1.04 5.70
N ILE A 71 9.81 1.14 4.39
CA ILE A 71 10.50 0.32 3.37
C ILE A 71 12.02 0.58 3.35
N PHE A 72 12.45 1.79 3.70
CA PHE A 72 13.88 2.13 3.72
C PHE A 72 14.66 1.58 4.92
N ASP A 73 14.00 0.94 5.89
CA ASP A 73 14.68 0.17 6.94
C ASP A 73 15.21 -1.17 6.42
N ILE A 74 14.71 -1.61 5.26
CA ILE A 74 15.17 -2.81 4.57
C ILE A 74 16.46 -2.49 3.80
N LYS A 75 17.46 -3.37 3.99
CA LYS A 75 18.74 -3.27 3.28
C LYS A 75 18.52 -3.28 1.77
N ASP A 76 19.27 -2.43 1.06
CA ASP A 76 19.27 -2.30 -0.40
C ASP A 76 17.97 -1.75 -1.03
N ALA A 77 16.91 -1.47 -0.27
CA ALA A 77 15.67 -0.88 -0.78
C ALA A 77 15.90 0.46 -1.51
N ILE A 78 16.85 1.27 -1.04
CA ILE A 78 17.22 2.54 -1.70
C ILE A 78 17.70 2.31 -3.13
N ASN A 79 18.44 1.22 -3.38
CA ASN A 79 18.95 0.90 -4.71
C ASN A 79 17.78 0.51 -5.63
N GLN A 80 16.91 -0.39 -5.16
CA GLN A 80 15.74 -0.84 -5.89
C GLN A 80 14.80 0.32 -6.26
N VAL A 81 14.52 1.22 -5.31
CA VAL A 81 13.68 2.40 -5.54
C VAL A 81 14.32 3.37 -6.53
N ALA A 82 15.62 3.63 -6.40
CA ALA A 82 16.34 4.51 -7.32
C ALA A 82 16.29 4.00 -8.76
N ASP A 83 16.57 2.71 -8.94
CA ASP A 83 16.59 2.06 -10.26
C ASP A 83 15.17 2.05 -10.87
N ARG A 84 14.15 1.69 -10.08
CA ARG A 84 12.77 1.59 -10.56
C ARG A 84 12.11 2.92 -10.89
N LEU A 85 12.43 3.99 -10.14
CA LEU A 85 11.93 5.34 -10.39
C LEU A 85 12.78 6.13 -11.37
N ASN A 86 13.90 5.55 -11.84
CA ASN A 86 14.88 6.18 -12.72
C ASN A 86 15.38 7.53 -12.14
N ILE A 87 15.78 7.51 -10.87
CA ILE A 87 16.38 8.65 -10.16
C ILE A 87 17.66 8.23 -9.46
N SER A 88 18.52 9.19 -9.11
CA SER A 88 19.75 8.86 -8.39
C SER A 88 19.46 8.45 -6.94
N LYS A 89 20.32 7.59 -6.36
CA LYS A 89 20.30 7.29 -4.91
C LYS A 89 20.39 8.57 -4.07
N HIS A 90 21.18 9.54 -4.53
CA HIS A 90 21.29 10.85 -3.88
C HIS A 90 19.94 11.56 -3.82
N THR A 91 19.11 11.49 -4.88
CA THR A 91 17.76 12.05 -4.90
C THR A 91 16.85 11.36 -3.88
N VAL A 92 16.91 10.04 -3.77
CA VAL A 92 16.15 9.27 -2.76
C VAL A 92 16.54 9.74 -1.35
N TYR A 93 17.84 9.79 -1.04
CA TYR A 93 18.32 10.31 0.24
C TYR A 93 17.90 11.76 0.50
N LEU A 94 17.94 12.61 -0.53
CA LEU A 94 17.54 14.01 -0.43
C LEU A 94 16.07 14.14 -0.02
N TYR A 95 15.17 13.37 -0.63
CA TYR A 95 13.75 13.34 -0.26
C TYR A 95 13.56 12.84 1.18
N ILE A 96 14.13 11.69 1.54
CA ILE A 96 14.04 11.14 2.90
C ILE A 96 14.51 12.17 3.94
N ARG A 97 15.64 12.85 3.68
CA ARG A 97 16.17 13.88 4.58
C ARG A 97 15.24 15.08 4.71
N GLN A 98 14.67 15.57 3.61
CA GLN A 98 13.70 16.67 3.64
C GLN A 98 12.47 16.31 4.48
N PHE A 99 12.02 15.05 4.40
CA PHE A 99 10.89 14.55 5.18
C PHE A 99 11.22 14.54 6.69
N LYS A 100 12.39 14.01 7.04
CA LYS A 100 12.87 13.96 8.43
C LYS A 100 13.11 15.33 9.05
N SER A 101 13.47 16.33 8.24
CA SER A 101 13.83 17.67 8.73
C SER A 101 12.60 18.58 8.90
N GLY A 102 11.41 18.13 8.49
CA GLY A 102 10.20 18.98 8.53
C GLY A 102 10.20 20.09 7.49
N ASP A 103 11.19 20.13 6.58
CA ASP A 103 11.31 21.07 5.46
C ASP A 103 10.31 20.73 4.34
N PHE A 104 9.10 20.31 4.72
CA PHE A 104 8.08 19.78 3.82
C PHE A 104 7.36 20.86 3.00
N GLN A 105 7.75 22.12 3.19
CA GLN A 105 7.20 23.26 2.47
C GLN A 105 8.03 23.57 1.22
N GLY A 106 7.53 23.12 0.07
CA GLY A 106 7.95 23.70 -1.21
C GLY A 106 8.09 22.69 -2.34
N GLN A 107 7.04 22.52 -3.13
CA GLN A 107 7.02 22.77 -4.57
C GLN A 107 5.68 22.30 -5.15
N ASP A 108 4.57 22.88 -4.67
CA ASP A 108 3.32 22.96 -5.40
C ASP A 108 3.00 24.45 -5.54
N LYS A 109 3.67 25.10 -6.49
CA LYS A 109 3.30 26.40 -7.03
C LYS A 109 3.35 26.32 -8.54
#